data_AF-A0A359E8G2-F1
#
_entry.id   AF-A0A359E8G2-F1
#
_cell.length_a   1.000
_cell.length_b   1.000
_cell.length_c   1.000
_cell.angle_alpha   90.00
_cell.angle_beta   90.00
_cell.angle_gamma   90.00
#
_symmetry.space_group_name_H-M   'P 1'
#
loop_
_entity.id
_entity.type
_entity.pdbx_description
1 polymer ?
#
loop_
_entity_poly.entity_id
_entity_poly.type
_entity_poly.pdbx_seq_one_letter_code
_entity_poly.pdbx_strand_id
1 'polypeptide(L)' 'MVIQGKYGEMVAFQDHDIVSVPLSEATKGQNLVDPNSFLVQAAKGVGISFGD' A
#
# COMPACT_ATOMS: atom_id res chain seq x y z
N MET A 1 4.94 -11.49 -15.47
CA MET A 1 5.37 -10.35 -16.34
C MET A 1 6.62 -10.64 -17.15
N VAL A 2 7.66 -11.26 -16.57
CA VAL A 2 8.94 -11.58 -17.27
C VAL A 2 8.77 -12.40 -18.55
N ILE A 3 7.93 -13.44 -18.55
CA ILE A 3 7.62 -14.23 -19.77
C ILE A 3 7.00 -13.33 -20.86
N GLN A 4 6.27 -12.29 -20.46
CA GLN A 4 5.67 -11.30 -21.35
C GLN A 4 6.61 -10.12 -21.66
N GLY A 5 7.88 -10.16 -21.21
CA GLY A 5 8.87 -9.11 -21.43
C GLY A 5 8.63 -7.81 -20.64
N LYS A 6 7.70 -7.80 -19.68
CA LYS A 6 7.37 -6.61 -18.89
C LYS A 6 8.31 -6.51 -17.68
N TYR A 7 9.33 -5.66 -17.81
CA TYR A 7 10.32 -5.35 -16.78
C TYR A 7 10.08 -3.95 -16.21
N GLY A 8 10.62 -3.67 -15.02
CA GLY A 8 10.41 -2.38 -14.36
C GLY A 8 9.03 -2.23 -13.74
N GLU A 9 8.33 -3.34 -13.55
CA GLU A 9 7.00 -3.38 -12.94
C GLU A 9 6.98 -4.33 -11.73
N MET A 10 6.02 -4.11 -10.84
CA MET A 10 5.72 -4.97 -9.69
C MET A 10 4.29 -5.48 -9.74
N VAL A 11 4.05 -6.58 -9.03
CA VAL A 11 2.70 -7.10 -8.79
C VAL A 11 2.10 -6.38 -7.59
N ALA A 12 0.85 -5.95 -7.70
CA ALA A 12 0.10 -5.33 -6.62
C ALA A 12 -1.28 -5.98 -6.49
N PHE A 13 -1.86 -5.90 -5.29
CA PHE A 13 -3.25 -6.26 -5.05
C PHE A 13 -4.04 -4.97 -4.83
N GLN A 14 -4.95 -4.67 -5.76
CA GLN A 14 -5.72 -3.43 -5.75
C GLN A 14 -7.15 -3.75 -6.16
N ASP A 15 -8.12 -3.23 -5.39
CA ASP A 15 -9.55 -3.36 -5.67
C ASP A 15 -10.01 -4.81 -5.91
N HIS A 16 -9.45 -5.75 -5.15
CA HIS A 16 -9.67 -7.21 -5.25
C HIS A 16 -9.05 -7.91 -6.46
N ASP A 17 -8.23 -7.21 -7.24
CA ASP A 17 -7.54 -7.76 -8.41
C ASP A 17 -6.02 -7.80 -8.23
N ILE A 18 -5.39 -8.79 -8.89
CA ILE A 18 -3.93 -8.86 -9.03
C ILE A 18 -3.56 -8.06 -10.28
N VAL A 19 -2.94 -6.90 -10.06
CA VAL A 19 -2.56 -5.95 -11.12
C VAL A 19 -1.05 -5.82 -11.23
N SER A 20 -0.61 -5.18 -12.31
CA SER A 20 0.79 -4.93 -12.61
C SER A 20 0.99 -3.42 -12.73
N VAL A 21 1.92 -2.88 -11.94
CA VAL A 21 2.13 -1.43 -11.81
C VAL A 21 3.60 -1.06 -12.01
N PRO A 22 3.91 0.11 -12.61
CA PRO A 22 5.28 0.57 -12.79
C PRO A 22 5.99 0.80 -11.45
N LEU A 23 7.24 0.37 -11.34
CA LEU A 23 8.06 0.63 -10.15
C LEU A 23 8.22 2.12 -9.88
N SER A 24 8.34 2.95 -10.92
CA SER A 24 8.44 4.40 -10.80
C SER A 24 7.24 5.04 -10.10
N GLU A 25 6.05 4.47 -10.28
CA GLU A 25 4.84 4.93 -9.60
C GLU A 25 4.78 4.40 -8.16
N ALA A 26 5.05 3.10 -7.99
CA ALA A 26 5.04 2.46 -6.67
C ALA A 26 6.07 3.05 -5.69
N THR A 27 7.20 3.56 -6.19
CA THR A 27 8.26 4.17 -5.38
C THR A 27 8.21 5.70 -5.36
N LYS A 28 7.14 6.32 -5.87
CA LYS A 28 7.03 7.79 -5.96
C LYS A 28 7.02 8.47 -4.60
N GLY A 29 6.54 7.77 -3.56
CA GLY A 29 6.49 8.27 -2.20
C GLY A 29 6.23 7.13 -1.21
N GLN A 30 6.32 7.44 0.08
CA GLN A 30 6.00 6.48 1.12
C GLN A 30 4.48 6.44 1.34
N ASN A 31 3.91 5.24 1.37
CA ASN A 31 2.52 5.02 1.76
C ASN A 31 2.43 4.84 3.27
N LEU A 32 2.46 5.96 4.01
CA LEU A 32 2.41 5.97 5.46
C LEU A 32 0.97 6.05 5.97
N VAL A 33 0.71 5.41 7.12
CA VAL A 33 -0.55 5.59 7.84
C VAL A 33 -0.55 6.97 8.48
N ASP A 34 -1.63 7.74 8.28
CA ASP A 34 -1.82 9.03 8.96
C ASP A 34 -2.25 8.78 10.43
N PRO A 35 -1.42 9.14 11.43
CA PRO A 35 -1.73 8.92 12.84
C PRO A 35 -2.94 9.69 13.34
N ASN A 36 -3.33 10.77 12.65
CA ASN A 36 -4.45 11.63 13.03
C ASN A 36 -5.75 11.26 12.31
N SER A 37 -5.73 10.25 11.44
CA SER A 37 -6.90 9.83 10.68
C SER A 37 -8.00 9.27 11.60
N PHE A 38 -9.25 9.45 11.17
CA PHE A 38 -10.42 8.91 11.87
C PHE A 38 -10.31 7.40 12.11
N LEU A 39 -9.77 6.66 11.13
CA LEU A 39 -9.59 5.21 11.24
C LEU A 39 -8.58 4.83 12.32
N VAL A 40 -7.45 5.54 12.41
CA VAL A 40 -6.46 5.29 13.48
C VAL A 40 -7.05 5.61 14.84
N GLN A 41 -7.80 6.71 14.97
CA GLN A 41 -8.47 7.07 16.23
C GLN A 41 -9.49 6.01 16.65
N ALA A 42 -10.29 5.50 15.70
CA ALA A 42 -11.24 4.42 15.96
C ALA A 42 -10.54 3.12 16.39
N ALA A 43 -9.45 2.76 15.70
CA ALA A 43 -8.62 1.60 16.03
C ALA A 43 -8.04 1.70 17.46
N LYS A 44 -7.51 2.87 17.84
CA LYS A 44 -7.04 3.14 19.20
C LYS A 44 -8.17 3.02 20.22
N GLY A 45 -9.38 3.48 19.90
CA GLY A 45 -10.57 3.37 20.75
C GLY A 45 -10.98 1.92 21.08
N VAL A 46 -10.64 0.96 20.21
CA VAL A 46 -10.85 -0.48 20.45
C VAL A 46 -9.59 -1.20 20.96
N GLY A 47 -8.55 -0.47 21.33
CA GLY A 47 -7.34 -1.01 21.95
C GLY A 47 -6.21 -1.41 20.99
N ILE A 48 -6.29 -1.06 19.70
CA ILE A 48 -5.19 -1.29 18.75
C ILE A 48 -4.10 -0.23 19.00
N SER A 49 -2.88 -0.69 19.29
CA SER A 49 -1.70 0.17 19.43
C SER A 49 -0.90 0.26 18.13
N PHE A 50 -0.36 1.45 17.85
CA PHE A 50 0.48 1.73 16.69
C PHE A 50 1.97 1.94 17.07
N GLY A 51 2.34 1.64 18.32
CA GLY A 51 3.72 1.71 18.80
C GLY A 51 4.23 3.12 19.10
N ASP A 52 3.32 4.09 19.27
CA ASP A 52 3.58 5.36 19.95
C ASP A 52 3.79 5.20 21.46
#